data_AF-A0A1J3EEJ4-F1
#
_entry.id   AF-A0A1J3EEJ4-F1
#
_cell.length_a   1.000
_cell.length_b   1.000
_cell.length_c   1.000
_cell.angle_alpha   90.00
_cell.angle_beta   90.00
_cell.angle_gamma   90.00
#
_symmetry.space_group_name_H-M   'P 1'
#
loop_
_entity.id
_entity.type
_entity.pdbx_description
1 polymer ?
#
loop_
_entity_poly.entity_id
_entity_poly.type
_entity_poly.pdbx_seq_one_letter_code
_entity_poly.pdbx_strand_id
1 'polypeptide(L)'
;EEGNTVCNLVSLITLGVKSLSELGMLAARDGGNLVTILNTSWKGVITLLQIDKQMVSEVDIGEIILKLISLIKESLRFAAEAWSSCSVKENVSATEARRVFLPVKFYLINAVKVVALFPSQSSLVLKEIALCVLMISAFKVLLSQQTHVKSAGEVMTNLLEKTTVDLLIALLNSGETTRELRLTLLDSLFVDAQCFSNQISKKQSHDSQAKTTMVDILSLSVES
;
A
#
# COMPACT_ATOMS: atom_id res chain seq x y z
N GLU A 1 -25.27 -7.97 33.63
CA GLU A 1 -23.79 -8.06 33.72
C GLU A 1 -23.13 -8.36 32.38
N GLU A 2 -23.63 -9.30 31.58
CA GLU A 2 -23.05 -9.65 30.25
C GLU A 2 -22.84 -8.47 29.29
N GLY A 3 -23.78 -7.52 29.21
CA GLY A 3 -23.64 -6.34 28.35
C GLY A 3 -22.47 -5.41 28.74
N ASN A 4 -22.11 -5.35 30.03
CA ASN A 4 -21.00 -4.52 30.51
C ASN A 4 -19.64 -5.17 30.19
N THR A 5 -19.58 -6.51 30.23
CA THR A 5 -18.37 -7.28 29.87
C THR A 5 -18.08 -7.22 28.37
N VAL A 6 -19.12 -7.28 27.53
CA VAL A 6 -19.00 -7.16 26.07
C VAL A 6 -18.48 -5.77 25.66
N CYS A 7 -19.02 -4.68 26.21
CA CYS A 7 -18.50 -3.32 25.95
C CYS A 7 -17.04 -3.14 26.38
N ASN A 8 -16.65 -3.72 27.52
CA ASN A 8 -15.26 -3.66 28.00
C ASN A 8 -14.30 -4.40 27.07
N LEU A 9 -14.72 -5.54 26.49
CA LEU A 9 -13.92 -6.30 25.55
C LEU A 9 -13.74 -5.55 24.21
N VAL A 10 -14.81 -4.96 23.66
CA VAL A 10 -14.73 -4.14 22.44
C VAL A 10 -13.76 -2.99 22.64
N SER A 11 -13.89 -2.25 23.74
CA SER A 11 -13.00 -1.12 24.06
C SER A 11 -11.53 -1.55 24.17
N LEU A 12 -11.27 -2.71 24.77
CA LEU A 12 -9.91 -3.25 24.92
C LEU A 12 -9.33 -3.66 23.56
N ILE A 13 -10.12 -4.32 22.71
CA ILE A 13 -9.71 -4.69 21.35
C ILE A 13 -9.41 -3.43 20.53
N THR A 14 -10.30 -2.44 20.56
CA THR A 14 -10.13 -1.17 19.83
C THR A 14 -8.87 -0.44 20.27
N LEU A 15 -8.64 -0.31 21.59
CA LEU A 15 -7.43 0.28 22.13
C LEU A 15 -6.18 -0.52 21.71
N GLY A 16 -6.23 -1.84 21.81
CA GLY A 16 -5.13 -2.72 21.44
C GLY A 16 -4.76 -2.61 19.96
N VAL A 17 -5.74 -2.62 19.05
CA VAL A 17 -5.51 -2.44 17.61
C VAL A 17 -4.88 -1.08 17.34
N LYS A 18 -5.42 -0.02 17.95
CA LYS A 18 -4.87 1.33 17.78
C LYS A 18 -3.42 1.42 18.24
N SER A 19 -3.14 1.03 19.49
CA SER A 19 -1.79 1.11 20.06
C SER A 19 -0.77 0.24 19.32
N LEU A 20 -1.15 -0.97 18.90
CA LEU A 20 -0.26 -1.82 18.12
C LEU A 20 -0.03 -1.27 16.71
N SER A 21 -1.04 -0.68 16.07
CA SER A 21 -0.86 -0.04 14.76
C SER A 21 0.10 1.15 14.85
N GLU A 22 0.00 1.98 15.89
CA GLU A 22 0.90 3.11 16.15
C GLU A 22 2.32 2.63 16.44
N LEU A 23 2.47 1.60 17.27
CA LEU A 23 3.76 0.99 17.56
C LEU A 23 4.40 0.41 16.29
N GLY A 24 3.61 -0.23 15.43
CA GLY A 24 4.05 -0.72 14.12
C GLY A 24 4.54 0.40 13.20
N MET A 25 3.84 1.54 13.18
CA MET A 25 4.27 2.73 12.43
C MET A 25 5.58 3.30 12.97
N LEU A 26 5.73 3.40 14.30
CA LEU A 26 6.97 3.87 14.93
C LEU A 26 8.15 2.95 14.63
N ALA A 27 7.96 1.63 14.75
CA ALA A 27 9.00 0.65 14.46
C ALA A 27 9.44 0.66 12.99
N ALA A 28 8.55 1.00 12.06
CA ALA A 28 8.89 1.12 10.64
C ALA A 28 9.78 2.34 10.35
N ARG A 29 9.60 3.45 11.09
CA ARG A 29 10.40 4.67 10.92
C ARG A 29 11.88 4.49 11.29
N ASP A 30 12.18 3.53 12.16
CA ASP A 30 13.55 3.23 12.61
C ASP A 30 14.33 2.33 11.62
N GLY A 31 13.98 2.34 10.33
CA GLY A 31 14.78 1.74 9.24
C GLY A 31 15.01 0.23 9.34
N GLY A 32 14.21 -0.50 10.11
CA GLY A 32 14.35 -1.94 10.31
C GLY A 32 15.19 -2.36 11.52
N ASN A 33 15.66 -1.43 12.37
CA ASN A 33 16.29 -1.78 13.64
C ASN A 33 15.31 -2.46 14.62
N LEU A 34 14.00 -2.22 14.44
CA LEU A 34 12.93 -2.75 15.29
C LEU A 34 12.05 -3.76 14.57
N VAL A 35 12.62 -4.60 13.69
CA VAL A 35 11.88 -5.62 12.90
C VAL A 35 11.01 -6.54 13.78
N THR A 36 11.51 -6.96 14.94
CA THR A 36 10.73 -7.81 15.86
C THR A 36 9.49 -7.08 16.40
N ILE A 37 9.63 -5.79 16.75
CA ILE A 37 8.52 -4.97 17.22
C ILE A 37 7.54 -4.72 16.08
N LEU A 38 8.03 -4.37 14.89
CA LEU A 38 7.21 -4.20 13.69
C LEU A 38 6.36 -5.45 13.41
N ASN A 39 7.00 -6.62 13.37
CA ASN A 39 6.32 -7.88 13.08
C ASN A 39 5.30 -8.23 14.16
N THR A 40 5.69 -8.14 15.43
CA THR A 40 4.79 -8.44 16.57
C THR A 40 3.60 -7.50 16.60
N SER A 41 3.82 -6.21 16.32
CA SER A 41 2.77 -5.19 16.30
C SER A 41 1.70 -5.49 15.26
N TRP A 42 2.09 -5.68 13.98
CA TRP A 42 1.13 -5.96 12.91
C TRP A 42 0.49 -7.35 13.05
N LYS A 43 1.23 -8.35 13.53
CA LYS A 43 0.65 -9.67 13.84
C LYS A 43 -0.39 -9.56 14.96
N GLY A 44 -0.12 -8.75 15.99
CA GLY A 44 -1.06 -8.46 17.06
C GLY A 44 -2.32 -7.75 16.55
N VAL A 45 -2.18 -6.74 15.68
CA VAL A 45 -3.32 -6.08 15.01
C VAL A 45 -4.21 -7.11 14.31
N ILE A 46 -3.64 -7.95 13.43
CA ILE A 46 -4.40 -8.97 12.71
C ILE A 46 -5.06 -9.96 13.69
N THR A 47 -4.37 -10.35 14.76
CA THR A 47 -4.89 -11.32 15.73
C THR A 47 -6.09 -10.75 16.48
N LEU A 48 -6.01 -9.50 16.94
CA LEU A 48 -7.11 -8.81 17.61
C LEU A 48 -8.32 -8.63 16.70
N LEU A 49 -8.07 -8.25 15.43
CA LEU A 49 -9.11 -8.13 14.41
C LEU A 49 -9.81 -9.47 14.08
N GLN A 50 -9.17 -10.61 14.38
CA GLN A 50 -9.73 -11.94 14.12
C GLN A 50 -10.51 -12.53 15.30
N ILE A 51 -10.48 -11.94 16.49
CA ILE A 51 -11.13 -12.49 17.70
C ILE A 51 -12.65 -12.60 17.49
N ASP A 52 -13.30 -11.53 17.04
CA ASP A 52 -14.69 -11.54 16.62
C ASP A 52 -14.96 -10.40 15.64
N LYS A 53 -15.28 -10.73 14.39
CA LYS A 53 -15.53 -9.75 13.33
C LYS A 53 -16.70 -8.83 13.63
N GLN A 54 -17.69 -9.27 14.41
CA GLN A 54 -18.87 -8.47 14.75
C GLN A 54 -18.58 -7.48 15.89
N MET A 55 -17.64 -7.80 16.79
CA MET A 55 -17.24 -6.94 17.90
C MET A 55 -16.28 -5.80 17.47
N VAL A 56 -15.74 -5.87 16.26
CA VAL A 56 -14.74 -4.93 15.72
C VAL A 56 -15.39 -3.75 14.97
N SER A 57 -16.71 -3.55 15.09
CA SER A 57 -17.43 -2.48 14.41
C SER A 57 -16.98 -1.06 14.78
N GLU A 58 -16.34 -0.89 15.94
CA GLU A 58 -15.82 0.40 16.42
C GLU A 58 -14.37 0.69 15.98
N VAL A 59 -13.68 -0.30 15.40
CA VAL A 59 -12.31 -0.11 14.93
C VAL A 59 -12.33 0.54 13.57
N ASP A 60 -11.58 1.62 13.40
CA ASP A 60 -11.40 2.25 12.09
C ASP A 60 -10.49 1.40 11.20
N ILE A 61 -11.10 0.46 10.49
CA ILE A 61 -10.39 -0.42 9.55
C ILE A 61 -9.80 0.39 8.38
N GLY A 62 -10.47 1.47 7.97
CA GLY A 62 -9.98 2.37 6.94
C GLY A 62 -8.62 2.94 7.32
N GLU A 63 -8.50 3.47 8.54
CA GLU A 63 -7.25 4.02 9.07
C GLU A 63 -6.12 2.96 9.09
N ILE A 64 -6.42 1.71 9.47
CA ILE A 64 -5.45 0.61 9.47
C ILE A 64 -4.94 0.31 8.05
N ILE A 65 -5.84 0.25 7.07
CA ILE A 65 -5.49 0.05 5.67
C ILE A 65 -4.63 1.22 5.16
N LEU A 66 -5.02 2.46 5.47
CA LEU A 66 -4.29 3.67 5.06
C LEU A 66 -2.88 3.70 5.65
N LYS A 67 -2.70 3.29 6.92
CA LYS A 67 -1.36 3.14 7.53
C LYS A 67 -0.50 2.13 6.77
N LEU A 68 -1.05 0.96 6.43
CA LEU A 68 -0.33 -0.06 5.64
C LEU A 68 0.03 0.45 4.23
N ILE A 69 -0.90 1.13 3.57
CA ILE A 69 -0.65 1.77 2.26
C ILE A 69 0.44 2.82 2.36
N SER A 70 0.42 3.67 3.40
CA SER A 70 1.46 4.68 3.63
C SER A 70 2.84 4.05 3.74
N LEU A 71 2.99 2.95 4.47
CA LEU A 71 4.26 2.23 4.61
C LEU A 71 4.75 1.67 3.27
N ILE A 72 3.83 1.15 2.44
CA ILE A 72 4.15 0.67 1.08
C ILE A 72 4.63 1.82 0.21
N LYS A 73 3.86 2.92 0.16
CA LYS A 73 4.17 4.11 -0.64
C LYS A 73 5.52 4.70 -0.27
N GLU A 74 5.76 4.87 1.02
CA GLU A 74 7.01 5.45 1.53
C GLU A 74 8.22 4.57 1.22
N SER A 75 8.10 3.25 1.41
CA SER A 75 9.18 2.30 1.08
C SER A 75 9.54 2.34 -0.40
N LEU A 76 8.54 2.37 -1.29
CA LEU A 76 8.78 2.45 -2.74
C LEU A 76 9.35 3.82 -3.14
N ARG A 77 8.90 4.89 -2.50
CA ARG A 77 9.39 6.26 -2.74
C ARG A 77 10.88 6.37 -2.41
N PHE A 78 11.30 5.90 -1.25
CA PHE A 78 12.72 5.89 -0.90
C PHE A 78 13.55 5.05 -1.86
N ALA A 79 13.03 3.92 -2.34
CA ALA A 79 13.69 3.12 -3.36
C ALA A 79 13.83 3.88 -4.69
N ALA A 80 12.77 4.54 -5.14
CA ALA A 80 12.79 5.34 -6.35
C ALA A 80 13.79 6.50 -6.28
N GLU A 81 13.82 7.22 -5.16
CA GLU A 81 14.77 8.32 -4.93
C GLU A 81 16.23 7.80 -4.94
N ALA A 82 16.49 6.69 -4.24
CA ALA A 82 17.81 6.07 -4.18
C ALA A 82 18.27 5.52 -5.53
N TRP A 83 17.38 4.92 -6.32
CA TRP A 83 17.75 4.31 -7.59
C TRP A 83 17.73 5.28 -8.76
N SER A 84 16.94 6.36 -8.70
CA SER A 84 16.98 7.42 -9.72
C SER A 84 18.27 8.23 -9.70
N SER A 85 18.94 8.29 -8.53
CA SER A 85 20.23 8.97 -8.36
C SER A 85 21.43 8.06 -8.66
N CYS A 86 21.23 6.75 -8.85
CA CYS A 86 22.31 5.84 -9.25
C CYS A 86 22.79 6.14 -10.67
N SER A 87 24.11 6.24 -10.85
CA SER A 87 24.68 6.33 -12.19
C SER A 87 24.43 5.03 -12.96
N VAL A 88 24.32 5.10 -14.30
CA VAL A 88 24.13 3.92 -15.18
C VAL A 88 25.20 2.83 -14.98
N LYS A 89 26.34 3.16 -14.34
CA LYS A 89 27.42 2.21 -14.04
C LYS A 89 27.17 1.38 -12.77
N GLU A 90 26.31 1.84 -11.88
CA GLU A 90 26.02 1.18 -10.60
C GLU A 90 24.66 0.48 -10.69
N ASN A 91 24.69 -0.80 -11.02
CA ASN A 91 23.48 -1.61 -11.11
C ASN A 91 22.94 -1.90 -9.71
N VAL A 92 21.62 -1.79 -9.53
CA VAL A 92 20.98 -2.23 -8.29
C VAL A 92 21.14 -3.74 -8.16
N SER A 93 21.68 -4.21 -7.03
CA SER A 93 21.83 -5.65 -6.82
C SER A 93 20.49 -6.29 -6.46
N ALA A 94 20.32 -7.57 -6.78
CA ALA A 94 19.13 -8.32 -6.38
C ALA A 94 18.99 -8.42 -4.84
N THR A 95 20.11 -8.37 -4.11
CA THR A 95 20.12 -8.36 -2.63
C THR A 95 19.58 -7.04 -2.10
N GLU A 96 20.00 -5.92 -2.69
CA GLU A 96 19.49 -4.59 -2.31
C GLU A 96 18.00 -4.47 -2.61
N ALA A 97 17.58 -4.87 -3.81
CA ALA A 97 16.16 -4.91 -4.17
C ALA A 97 15.34 -5.79 -3.20
N ARG A 98 15.88 -6.93 -2.75
CA ARG A 98 15.22 -7.78 -1.74
C ARG A 98 15.08 -7.07 -0.40
N ARG A 99 16.10 -6.33 0.06
CA ARG A 99 16.02 -5.56 1.31
C ARG A 99 14.89 -4.53 1.28
N VAL A 100 14.68 -3.89 0.13
CA VAL A 100 13.59 -2.93 -0.09
C VAL A 100 12.22 -3.60 -0.17
N PHE A 101 12.09 -4.66 -0.98
CA PHE A 101 10.77 -5.24 -1.29
C PHE A 101 10.24 -6.22 -0.25
N LEU A 102 11.08 -6.77 0.64
CA LEU A 102 10.61 -7.66 1.71
C LEU A 102 9.67 -6.95 2.71
N PRO A 103 10.00 -5.75 3.23
CA PRO A 103 9.05 -4.94 4.01
C PRO A 103 7.76 -4.62 3.25
N VAL A 104 7.86 -4.23 1.97
CA VAL A 104 6.70 -3.94 1.12
C VAL A 104 5.77 -5.15 1.01
N LYS A 105 6.34 -6.35 0.77
CA LYS A 105 5.59 -7.61 0.75
C LYS A 105 4.87 -7.84 2.08
N PHE A 106 5.56 -7.61 3.20
CA PHE A 106 4.98 -7.78 4.53
C PHE A 106 3.77 -6.86 4.74
N TYR A 107 3.87 -5.58 4.38
CA TYR A 107 2.75 -4.64 4.49
C TYR A 107 1.59 -5.03 3.56
N LEU A 108 1.89 -5.42 2.31
CA LEU A 108 0.88 -5.88 1.35
C LEU A 108 0.12 -7.11 1.87
N ILE A 109 0.81 -8.11 2.42
CA ILE A 109 0.15 -9.30 2.99
C ILE A 109 -0.82 -8.90 4.10
N ASN A 110 -0.43 -7.98 4.98
CA ASN A 110 -1.31 -7.50 6.04
C ASN A 110 -2.50 -6.72 5.47
N ALA A 111 -2.29 -5.89 4.43
CA ALA A 111 -3.37 -5.17 3.77
C ALA A 111 -4.39 -6.14 3.14
N VAL A 112 -3.92 -7.17 2.43
CA VAL A 112 -4.77 -8.23 1.85
C VAL A 112 -5.63 -8.88 2.94
N LYS A 113 -5.02 -9.23 4.08
CA LYS A 113 -5.75 -9.85 5.20
C LYS A 113 -6.84 -8.94 5.75
N VAL A 114 -6.52 -7.67 6.00
CA VAL A 114 -7.50 -6.71 6.54
C VAL A 114 -8.65 -6.50 5.54
N VAL A 115 -8.34 -6.30 4.27
CA VAL A 115 -9.35 -6.10 3.21
C VAL A 115 -10.27 -7.32 3.07
N ALA A 116 -9.70 -8.53 3.11
CA ALA A 116 -10.49 -9.76 3.04
C ALA A 116 -11.31 -10.02 4.31
N LEU A 117 -10.88 -9.52 5.48
CA LEU A 117 -11.61 -9.69 6.74
C LEU A 117 -12.79 -8.73 6.87
N PHE A 118 -12.65 -7.50 6.36
CA PHE A 118 -13.63 -6.40 6.53
C PHE A 118 -13.96 -5.70 5.20
N PRO A 119 -14.57 -6.42 4.24
CA PRO A 119 -14.80 -5.88 2.91
C PRO A 119 -15.66 -4.61 2.86
N SER A 120 -16.76 -4.53 3.63
CA SER A 120 -17.61 -3.33 3.74
C SER A 120 -16.84 -2.10 4.19
N GLN A 121 -16.05 -2.21 5.26
CA GLN A 121 -15.27 -1.08 5.76
C GLN A 121 -14.12 -0.70 4.81
N SER A 122 -13.50 -1.71 4.19
CA SER A 122 -12.44 -1.50 3.19
C SER A 122 -12.94 -0.76 1.95
N SER A 123 -14.24 -0.86 1.65
CA SER A 123 -14.87 -0.18 0.53
C SER A 123 -14.84 1.36 0.67
N LEU A 124 -14.69 1.88 1.89
CA LEU A 124 -14.57 3.31 2.15
C LEU A 124 -13.22 3.89 1.71
N VAL A 125 -12.18 3.05 1.65
CA VAL A 125 -10.81 3.40 1.22
C VAL A 125 -10.42 2.67 -0.07
N LEU A 126 -11.44 2.31 -0.86
CA LEU A 126 -11.33 1.53 -2.10
C LEU A 126 -10.43 2.22 -3.14
N LYS A 127 -10.56 3.56 -3.25
CA LYS A 127 -9.76 4.39 -4.16
C LYS A 127 -8.29 4.30 -3.81
N GLU A 128 -7.93 4.41 -2.54
CA GLU A 128 -6.55 4.39 -2.06
C GLU A 128 -5.90 3.02 -2.26
N ILE A 129 -6.66 1.94 -2.06
CA ILE A 129 -6.20 0.58 -2.35
C ILE A 129 -5.91 0.42 -3.84
N ALA A 130 -6.85 0.85 -4.70
CA ALA A 130 -6.68 0.75 -6.15
C ALA A 130 -5.50 1.59 -6.65
N LEU A 131 -5.33 2.82 -6.16
CA LEU A 131 -4.18 3.66 -6.46
C LEU A 131 -2.86 3.03 -5.97
N CYS A 132 -2.85 2.37 -4.82
CA CYS A 132 -1.69 1.64 -4.33
C CYS A 132 -1.30 0.50 -5.30
N VAL A 133 -2.28 -0.29 -5.76
CA VAL A 133 -2.06 -1.35 -6.76
C VAL A 133 -1.52 -0.78 -8.07
N LEU A 134 -2.13 0.28 -8.60
CA LEU A 134 -1.70 0.94 -9.82
C LEU A 134 -0.29 1.50 -9.69
N MET A 135 0.05 2.12 -8.56
CA MET A 135 1.37 2.65 -8.26
C MET A 135 2.43 1.54 -8.26
N ILE A 136 2.16 0.39 -7.63
CA ILE A 136 3.06 -0.77 -7.64
C ILE A 136 3.25 -1.28 -9.07
N SER A 137 2.16 -1.42 -9.84
CA SER A 137 2.24 -1.86 -11.24
C SER A 137 3.02 -0.89 -12.12
N ALA A 138 2.78 0.41 -11.97
CA ALA A 138 3.49 1.46 -12.71
C ALA A 138 4.99 1.48 -12.35
N PHE A 139 5.33 1.35 -11.07
CA PHE A 139 6.72 1.24 -10.62
C PHE A 139 7.42 0.02 -11.23
N LYS A 140 6.75 -1.15 -11.26
CA LYS A 140 7.27 -2.36 -11.93
C LYS A 140 7.56 -2.11 -13.42
N VAL A 141 6.63 -1.44 -14.13
CA VAL A 141 6.83 -1.10 -15.55
C VAL A 141 8.05 -0.20 -15.73
N LEU A 142 8.24 0.82 -14.88
CA LEU A 142 9.41 1.68 -14.94
C LEU A 142 10.73 0.94 -14.71
N LEU A 143 10.77 -0.01 -13.76
CA LEU A 143 11.95 -0.82 -13.52
C LEU A 143 12.28 -1.71 -14.74
N SER A 144 11.27 -2.19 -15.46
CA SER A 144 11.47 -3.01 -16.65
C SER A 144 12.06 -2.24 -17.85
N GLN A 145 11.86 -0.91 -17.90
CA GLN A 145 12.37 -0.04 -18.96
C GLN A 145 13.83 0.39 -18.74
N GLN A 146 14.35 0.23 -17.53
CA GLN A 146 15.67 0.72 -17.15
C GLN A 146 16.65 -0.45 -16.94
N THR A 147 17.71 -0.49 -17.75
CA THR A 147 18.67 -1.60 -17.77
C THR A 147 19.41 -1.80 -16.45
N HIS A 148 19.73 -0.71 -15.73
CA HIS A 148 20.50 -0.73 -14.48
C HIS A 148 19.69 -1.19 -13.24
N VAL A 149 18.36 -1.22 -13.33
CA VAL A 149 17.45 -1.70 -12.27
C VAL A 149 16.66 -2.94 -12.68
N LYS A 150 17.06 -3.62 -13.77
CA LYS A 150 16.35 -4.79 -14.29
C LYS A 150 16.23 -5.92 -13.25
N SER A 151 17.30 -6.18 -12.50
CA SER A 151 17.34 -7.11 -11.36
C SER A 151 16.31 -6.76 -10.29
N ALA A 152 16.08 -5.47 -10.02
CA ALA A 152 15.06 -5.01 -9.08
C ALA A 152 13.65 -5.32 -9.60
N GLY A 153 13.40 -5.10 -10.90
CA GLY A 153 12.14 -5.47 -11.55
C GLY A 153 11.82 -6.98 -11.45
N GLU A 154 12.83 -7.83 -11.62
CA GLU A 154 12.70 -9.29 -11.46
C GLU A 154 12.39 -9.68 -10.00
N VAL A 155 13.10 -9.08 -9.04
CA VAL A 155 12.83 -9.30 -7.61
C VAL A 155 11.43 -8.83 -7.23
N MET A 156 11.02 -7.66 -7.72
CA MET A 156 9.69 -7.09 -7.47
C MET A 156 8.57 -8.01 -7.98
N THR A 157 8.74 -8.56 -9.19
CA THR A 157 7.84 -9.55 -9.79
C THR A 157 7.72 -10.77 -8.87
N ASN A 158 8.85 -11.35 -8.47
CA ASN A 158 8.87 -12.55 -7.63
C ASN A 158 8.28 -12.34 -6.22
N LEU A 159 8.43 -11.15 -5.65
CA LEU A 159 8.01 -10.90 -4.27
C LEU A 159 6.60 -10.31 -4.15
N LEU A 160 6.24 -9.39 -5.04
CA LEU A 160 5.07 -8.52 -4.87
C LEU A 160 3.90 -8.88 -5.78
N GLU A 161 4.15 -9.34 -7.02
CA GLU A 161 3.11 -9.44 -8.06
C GLU A 161 1.89 -10.24 -7.60
N LYS A 162 2.10 -11.46 -7.09
CA LYS A 162 0.99 -12.28 -6.59
C LYS A 162 0.21 -11.55 -5.50
N THR A 163 0.90 -10.95 -4.53
CA THR A 163 0.26 -10.28 -3.39
C THR A 163 -0.50 -9.01 -3.81
N THR A 164 0.04 -8.28 -4.79
CA THR A 164 -0.63 -7.11 -5.40
C THR A 164 -1.90 -7.53 -6.12
N VAL A 165 -1.88 -8.64 -6.85
CA VAL A 165 -3.07 -9.22 -7.48
C VAL A 165 -4.05 -9.75 -6.43
N ASP A 166 -3.57 -10.41 -5.38
CA ASP A 166 -4.41 -10.88 -4.27
C ASP A 166 -5.14 -9.70 -3.58
N LEU A 167 -4.48 -8.54 -3.47
CA LEU A 167 -5.11 -7.32 -2.92
C LEU A 167 -6.23 -6.81 -3.82
N LEU A 168 -6.00 -6.75 -5.13
CA LEU A 168 -7.02 -6.39 -6.10
C LEU A 168 -8.19 -7.39 -6.12
N ILE A 169 -7.89 -8.69 -5.97
CA ILE A 169 -8.90 -9.74 -5.85
C ILE A 169 -9.73 -9.56 -4.58
N ALA A 170 -9.09 -9.36 -3.42
CA ALA A 170 -9.78 -9.12 -2.16
C ALA A 170 -10.69 -7.89 -2.24
N LEU A 171 -10.25 -6.87 -2.97
CA LEU A 171 -10.98 -5.65 -3.25
C LEU A 171 -12.23 -5.88 -4.13
N LEU A 172 -12.04 -6.54 -5.28
CA LEU A 172 -13.07 -6.68 -6.30
C LEU A 172 -14.03 -7.84 -6.07
N ASN A 173 -13.61 -8.89 -5.36
CA ASN A 173 -14.42 -10.09 -5.13
C ASN A 173 -15.12 -10.10 -3.77
N SER A 174 -15.17 -8.98 -3.06
CA SER A 174 -16.00 -8.93 -1.87
C SER A 174 -17.48 -9.04 -2.25
N GLY A 175 -18.20 -9.99 -1.64
CA GLY A 175 -19.64 -10.14 -1.85
C GLY A 175 -20.44 -8.88 -1.43
N GLU A 176 -19.81 -7.99 -0.68
CA GLU A 176 -20.35 -6.73 -0.16
C GLU A 176 -20.08 -5.53 -1.10
N THR A 177 -19.17 -5.62 -2.08
CA THR A 177 -19.01 -4.56 -3.08
C THR A 177 -20.09 -4.69 -4.16
N THR A 178 -21.06 -3.77 -4.16
CA THR A 178 -22.07 -3.72 -5.22
C THR A 178 -21.41 -3.48 -6.58
N ARG A 179 -22.03 -3.98 -7.65
CA ARG A 179 -21.59 -3.73 -9.02
C ARG A 179 -21.44 -2.22 -9.29
N GLU A 180 -22.35 -1.42 -8.73
CA GLU A 180 -22.31 0.04 -8.83
C GLU A 180 -21.04 0.63 -8.19
N LEU A 181 -20.67 0.18 -7.00
CA LEU A 181 -19.44 0.66 -6.34
C LEU A 181 -18.19 0.33 -7.17
N ARG A 182 -18.14 -0.84 -7.80
CA ARG A 182 -17.05 -1.23 -8.71
C ARG A 182 -16.99 -0.36 -9.96
N LEU A 183 -18.14 0.01 -10.52
CA LEU A 183 -18.22 0.91 -11.67
C LEU A 183 -17.81 2.34 -11.29
N THR A 184 -18.36 2.87 -10.18
CA THR A 184 -17.98 4.18 -9.65
C THR A 184 -16.48 4.26 -9.33
N LEU A 185 -15.88 3.19 -8.81
CA LEU A 185 -14.44 3.12 -8.63
C LEU A 185 -13.70 3.28 -9.96
N LEU A 186 -14.04 2.46 -10.96
CA LEU A 186 -13.42 2.51 -12.28
C LEU A 186 -13.55 3.93 -12.84
N ASP A 187 -14.74 4.53 -12.79
CA ASP A 187 -14.94 5.91 -13.23
C ASP A 187 -14.03 6.85 -12.43
N SER A 188 -14.01 6.79 -11.09
CA SER A 188 -13.19 7.68 -10.25
C SER A 188 -11.67 7.57 -10.50
N LEU A 189 -11.18 6.41 -10.95
CA LEU A 189 -9.76 6.21 -11.30
C LEU A 189 -9.38 6.88 -12.63
N PHE A 190 -10.36 7.15 -13.50
CA PHE A 190 -10.15 7.66 -14.86
C PHE A 190 -10.82 9.02 -15.13
N VAL A 191 -11.59 9.57 -14.19
CA VAL A 191 -12.33 10.84 -14.34
C VAL A 191 -11.41 12.05 -14.59
N ASP A 192 -10.16 12.02 -14.13
CA ASP A 192 -9.20 13.12 -14.32
C ASP A 192 -8.35 13.07 -15.60
N ALA A 193 -8.80 12.37 -16.65
CA ALA A 193 -8.08 12.32 -17.93
C ALA A 193 -7.77 13.72 -18.52
N GLN A 194 -8.61 14.73 -18.23
CA GLN A 194 -8.38 16.12 -18.66
C GLN A 194 -7.25 16.82 -17.86
N CYS A 195 -7.01 16.43 -16.61
CA CYS A 195 -5.91 16.96 -15.80
C CYS A 195 -4.56 16.33 -16.20
N PHE A 196 -4.56 15.03 -16.53
CA PHE A 196 -3.40 14.32 -17.09
C PHE A 196 -2.91 14.94 -18.41
N SER A 197 -3.84 15.31 -19.30
CA SER A 197 -3.51 15.97 -20.57
C SER A 197 -2.84 17.33 -20.37
N ASN A 198 -3.26 18.09 -19.34
CA ASN A 198 -2.76 19.43 -19.06
C ASN A 198 -1.39 19.45 -18.37
N GLN A 199 -1.05 18.41 -17.61
CA GLN A 199 0.29 18.26 -17.03
C GLN A 199 1.33 17.80 -18.07
N ILE A 200 0.94 16.90 -18.98
CA ILE A 200 1.82 16.45 -20.08
C ILE A 200 2.06 17.58 -21.09
N SER A 201 1.03 18.36 -21.43
CA SER A 201 1.17 19.48 -22.37
C SER A 201 1.97 20.66 -21.79
N LYS A 202 1.87 20.95 -20.48
CA LYS A 202 2.72 21.96 -19.83
C LYS A 202 4.19 21.53 -19.73
N LYS A 203 4.48 20.24 -19.47
CA LYS A 203 5.85 19.69 -19.48
C LYS A 203 6.48 19.61 -20.88
N GLN A 204 5.69 19.62 -21.95
CA GLN A 204 6.22 19.58 -23.33
C GLN A 204 6.61 20.95 -23.91
N SER A 205 6.27 22.07 -23.26
CA SER A 205 6.62 23.42 -23.78
C SER A 205 8.03 23.91 -23.41
N HIS A 206 8.70 23.24 -22.46
CA HIS A 206 10.11 23.47 -22.15
C HIS A 206 10.80 22.12 -21.94
N ASP A 207 11.80 21.86 -22.77
CA ASP A 207 12.68 20.69 -22.85
C ASP A 207 12.16 19.41 -23.54
N SER A 208 12.85 19.09 -24.62
CA SER A 208 12.91 17.79 -25.26
C SER A 208 13.25 16.69 -24.25
N GLN A 209 12.39 15.66 -24.20
CA GLN A 209 12.61 14.38 -23.51
C GLN A 209 12.47 14.39 -21.97
N ALA A 210 11.32 14.86 -21.46
CA ALA A 210 10.92 14.58 -20.08
C ALA A 210 10.61 13.08 -19.90
N LYS A 211 11.61 12.26 -19.56
CA LYS A 211 11.39 10.92 -19.00
C LYS A 211 10.66 11.08 -17.67
N THR A 212 9.44 10.58 -17.55
CA THR A 212 8.75 10.44 -16.26
C THR A 212 9.66 9.69 -15.29
N THR A 213 10.05 10.32 -14.20
CA THR A 213 10.98 9.73 -13.23
C THR A 213 10.26 8.68 -12.36
N MET A 214 11.00 7.77 -11.74
CA MET A 214 10.42 6.83 -10.77
C MET A 214 9.75 7.54 -9.59
N VAL A 215 10.23 8.73 -9.24
CA VAL A 215 9.70 9.55 -8.14
C VAL A 215 8.36 10.17 -8.53
N ASP A 216 8.23 10.69 -9.76
CA ASP A 216 7.01 11.36 -10.24
C ASP A 216 5.75 10.49 -10.08
N ILE A 217 5.84 9.18 -10.33
CA ILE A 217 4.70 8.24 -10.19
C ILE A 217 4.32 8.02 -8.73
N LEU A 218 5.29 8.03 -7.83
CA LEU A 218 5.09 7.80 -6.40
C LEU A 218 4.61 9.07 -5.67
N SER A 219 4.78 10.23 -6.30
CA SER A 219 4.26 11.52 -5.85
C SER A 219 2.81 11.79 -6.26
N LEU A 220 2.19 10.97 -7.13
CA LEU A 220 0.79 11.11 -7.59
C LEU A 220 -0.26 10.78 -6.49
N SER A 221 -0.03 11.13 -5.23
CA SER A 221 -0.94 10.81 -4.13
C SER A 221 -1.09 11.91 -3.08
N VAL A 222 -0.85 13.17 -3.43
CA VAL A 222 -1.14 14.28 -2.53
C VAL A 222 -2.04 15.28 -3.24
N GLU A 223 -3.35 15.05 -3.15
CA GLU A 223 -4.42 16.06 -3.06
C GLU A 223 -5.77 15.41 -3.36
N SER A 224 -6.50 15.07 -2.30
CA SER A 224 -7.97 15.10 -2.20
C SER A 224 -8.32 15.04 -0.72
#